data_AF-A0A8T5B755-F1
#
_entry.id   AF-A0A8T5B755-F1
#
_cell.length_a   1.000
_cell.length_b   1.000
_cell.length_c   1.000
_cell.angle_alpha   90.00
_cell.angle_beta   90.00
_cell.angle_gamma   90.00
#
_symmetry.space_group_name_H-M   'P 1'
#
loop_
_entity.id
_entity.type
_entity.pdbx_description
1 polymer ?
#
loop_
_entity_poly.entity_id
_entity_poly.type
_entity_poly.pdbx_seq_one_letter_code
_entity_poly.pdbx_strand_id
1 'polypeptide(L)'
;MARMVTPIVKRGSLIREGRGFSIGELVKLGLNVGEARHLGIPVDERRSTSYEENVERLKSWIAEAEKTGFRTPEPRQSSKRKRGRVYRGLTSSGKEMRGLRKKRGLGKQ
;
A
#
# COMPACT_ATOMS: atom_id res chain seq x y z
N MET A 1 1.93 -0.40 -14.98
CA MET A 1 1.77 0.78 -14.10
C MET A 1 2.88 1.75 -14.46
N ALA A 2 2.54 2.98 -14.86
CA ALA A 2 3.54 3.99 -15.19
C ALA A 2 4.36 4.31 -13.93
N ARG A 3 5.69 4.34 -14.06
CA ARG A 3 6.60 4.66 -12.95
C ARG A 3 6.82 6.18 -12.98
N MET A 4 6.34 6.89 -11.97
CA MET A 4 6.51 8.36 -11.90
C MET A 4 7.92 8.76 -11.48
N VAL A 5 8.64 7.86 -10.81
CA VAL A 5 10.01 8.06 -10.38
C VAL A 5 10.77 6.73 -10.45
N THR A 6 12.00 6.76 -10.96
CA THR A 6 12.89 5.60 -11.08
C THR A 6 14.21 5.83 -10.33
N PRO A 7 14.73 4.83 -9.60
CA PRO A 7 16.05 4.89 -9.01
C PRO A 7 17.13 4.62 -10.05
N ILE A 8 18.28 5.24 -9.90
CA ILE A 8 19.48 4.96 -10.68
C ILE A 8 20.31 3.93 -9.91
N VAL A 9 20.71 2.85 -10.59
CA VAL A 9 21.52 1.78 -10.01
C VAL A 9 22.80 1.64 -10.82
N LYS A 10 23.93 1.63 -10.11
CA LYS A 10 25.27 1.53 -10.69
C LYS A 10 25.84 0.15 -10.41
N ARG A 11 26.26 -0.57 -11.45
CA ARG A 11 26.99 -1.86 -11.33
C ARG A 11 28.29 -1.74 -12.13
N GLY A 12 29.39 -1.44 -11.45
CA GLY A 12 30.64 -1.09 -12.12
C GLY A 12 30.46 0.18 -12.95
N SER A 13 30.83 0.12 -14.23
CA SER A 13 30.64 1.22 -15.19
C SER A 13 29.22 1.32 -15.77
N LEU A 14 28.35 0.32 -15.53
CA LEU A 14 27.00 0.30 -16.08
C LEU A 14 26.03 1.04 -15.16
N ILE A 15 25.45 2.12 -15.69
CA ILE A 15 24.36 2.88 -15.06
C ILE A 15 23.06 2.43 -15.70
N ARG A 16 22.08 2.04 -14.88
CA ARG A 16 20.76 1.63 -15.35
C ARG A 16 19.65 2.13 -14.44
N GLU A 17 18.43 2.13 -14.96
CA GLU A 17 17.25 2.31 -14.13
C GLU A 17 16.96 1.03 -13.33
N GLY A 18 16.80 1.19 -12.02
CA GLY A 18 16.40 0.11 -11.13
C GLY A 18 14.90 -0.20 -11.23
N ARG A 19 14.52 -1.38 -10.71
CA ARG A 19 13.11 -1.79 -10.63
C ARG A 19 12.32 -0.92 -9.64
N GLY A 20 12.94 -0.52 -8.53
CA GLY A 20 12.33 0.25 -7.45
C GLY A 20 13.34 0.61 -6.37
N PHE A 21 12.95 1.54 -5.49
CA PHE A 21 13.77 2.05 -4.41
C PHE A 21 14.03 0.98 -3.36
N SER A 22 15.24 0.98 -2.78
CA SER A 22 15.59 0.03 -1.73
C SER A 22 14.97 0.44 -0.40
N ILE A 23 14.87 -0.51 0.53
CA ILE A 23 14.36 -0.23 1.88
C ILE A 23 15.22 0.83 2.57
N GLY A 24 16.55 0.78 2.40
CA GLY A 24 17.46 1.77 2.99
C GLY A 24 17.25 3.20 2.46
N GLU A 25 16.92 3.35 1.16
CA GLU A 25 16.58 4.65 0.57
C GLU A 25 15.27 5.20 1.16
N LEU A 26 14.26 4.35 1.36
CA LEU A 26 12.97 4.75 1.94
C LEU A 26 13.09 5.11 3.43
N VAL A 27 13.85 4.34 4.20
CA VAL A 27 14.06 4.57 5.64
C VAL A 27 14.78 5.90 5.90
N LYS A 28 15.74 6.28 5.04
CA LYS A 28 16.40 7.60 5.12
C LYS A 28 15.43 8.78 4.98
N LEU A 29 14.29 8.56 4.31
CA LEU A 29 13.22 9.56 4.15
C LEU A 29 12.12 9.42 5.20
N GLY A 30 12.26 8.49 6.14
CA GLY A 30 11.25 8.18 7.15
C GLY A 30 9.99 7.51 6.58
N LEU A 31 10.06 6.92 5.38
CA LEU A 31 8.92 6.26 4.75
C LEU A 31 8.93 4.75 5.02
N ASN A 32 7.76 4.20 5.34
CA ASN A 32 7.54 2.76 5.34
C ASN A 32 7.24 2.24 3.92
N VAL A 33 7.49 0.95 3.67
CA VAL A 33 7.18 0.28 2.40
C VAL A 33 5.69 0.40 2.03
N GLY A 34 4.81 0.30 3.02
CA GLY A 34 3.37 0.46 2.82
C GLY A 34 2.99 1.86 2.34
N GLU A 35 3.57 2.89 2.98
CA GLU A 35 3.37 4.30 2.64
C GLU A 35 3.93 4.60 1.25
N ALA A 36 5.15 4.15 0.96
CA ALA A 36 5.78 4.30 -0.35
C ALA A 36 4.90 3.70 -1.47
N ARG A 37 4.35 2.50 -1.25
CA ARG A 37 3.41 1.87 -2.20
C ARG A 37 2.10 2.64 -2.34
N HIS A 38 1.59 3.21 -1.25
CA HIS A 38 0.40 4.04 -1.28
C HIS A 38 0.62 5.34 -2.07
N LEU A 39 1.83 5.91 -1.95
CA LEU A 39 2.30 7.04 -2.73
C LEU A 39 2.61 6.67 -4.20
N GLY A 40 2.50 5.40 -4.59
CA GLY A 40 2.83 4.95 -5.96
C GLY A 40 4.32 4.88 -6.26
N ILE A 41 5.18 4.93 -5.25
CA ILE A 41 6.63 4.77 -5.38
C ILE A 41 6.94 3.28 -5.61
N PRO A 42 7.69 2.92 -6.66
CA PRO A 42 8.10 1.55 -6.88
C PRO A 42 9.14 1.13 -5.84
N VAL A 43 8.89 0.03 -5.11
CA VAL A 43 9.78 -0.48 -4.06
C VAL A 43 10.40 -1.82 -4.48
N ASP A 44 11.70 -1.97 -4.27
CA ASP A 44 12.45 -3.22 -4.49
C ASP A 44 13.06 -3.72 -3.17
N GLU A 45 12.27 -4.51 -2.43
CA GLU A 45 12.63 -5.05 -1.11
C GLU A 45 13.88 -5.94 -1.11
N ARG A 46 14.24 -6.51 -2.27
CA ARG A 46 15.38 -7.44 -2.38
C ARG A 46 16.73 -6.72 -2.52
N ARG A 47 16.73 -5.41 -2.79
CA ARG A 47 17.95 -4.62 -3.00
C ARG A 47 18.41 -4.03 -1.66
N SER A 48 19.63 -4.34 -1.25
CA SER A 48 20.25 -3.81 -0.01
C SER A 48 21.03 -2.52 -0.22
N THR A 49 21.47 -2.22 -1.44
CA THR A 49 22.26 -1.01 -1.76
C THR A 49 21.43 0.26 -1.61
N SER A 50 22.02 1.31 -1.03
CA SER A 50 21.45 2.66 -0.95
C SER A 50 22.40 3.66 -1.61
N TYR A 51 21.85 4.52 -2.46
CA TYR A 51 22.59 5.62 -3.09
C TYR A 51 21.99 6.96 -2.68
N GLU A 52 22.81 7.93 -2.28
CA GLU A 52 22.35 9.25 -1.83
C GLU A 52 21.65 10.02 -2.96
N GLU A 53 22.15 9.91 -4.20
CA GLU A 53 21.53 10.48 -5.41
C GLU A 53 20.05 10.07 -5.56
N ASN A 54 19.70 8.84 -5.16
CA ASN A 54 18.33 8.34 -5.23
C ASN A 54 17.46 8.91 -4.10
N VAL A 55 18.05 9.17 -2.92
CA VAL A 55 17.35 9.77 -1.77
C VAL A 55 16.99 11.21 -2.08
N GLU A 56 17.93 11.98 -2.65
CA GLU A 56 17.68 13.36 -3.08
C GLU A 56 16.61 13.42 -4.18
N ARG A 57 16.66 12.51 -5.16
CA ARG A 57 15.65 12.40 -6.22
C ARG A 57 14.27 12.07 -5.65
N LEU A 58 14.18 11.19 -4.66
CA LEU A 58 12.91 10.90 -3.98
C LEU A 58 12.40 12.13 -3.22
N LYS A 59 13.30 12.84 -2.52
CA LYS A 59 12.95 14.03 -1.75
C LYS A 59 12.39 15.14 -2.65
N SER A 60 13.02 15.40 -3.80
CA SER A 60 12.52 16.38 -4.77
C SER A 60 11.17 15.97 -5.35
N TRP A 61 11.00 14.68 -5.66
CA TRP A 61 9.74 14.15 -6.17
C TRP A 61 8.59 14.28 -5.15
N ILE A 62 8.84 13.99 -3.87
CA ILE A 62 7.84 14.16 -2.80
C ILE A 62 7.45 15.64 -2.67
N ALA A 63 8.42 16.55 -2.66
CA ALA A 63 8.15 17.99 -2.57
C ALA A 63 7.34 18.51 -3.77
N GLU A 64 7.56 17.97 -4.97
CA GLU A 64 6.77 18.28 -6.16
C GLU A 64 5.36 17.68 -6.08
N ALA A 65 5.24 16.46 -5.56
CA ALA A 65 3.96 15.79 -5.35
C ALA A 65 3.08 16.49 -4.30
N GLU A 66 3.67 17.05 -3.24
CA GLU A 66 2.96 17.86 -2.25
C GLU A 66 2.40 19.15 -2.86
N LYS A 67 3.20 19.84 -3.68
CA LYS A 67 2.76 21.07 -4.37
C LYS A 67 1.62 20.85 -5.35
N THR A 68 1.65 19.73 -6.07
CA THR A 68 0.63 19.37 -7.06
C THR A 68 -0.64 18.79 -6.43
N GLY A 69 -0.61 18.50 -5.12
CA GLY A 69 -1.71 17.93 -4.38
C GLY A 69 -1.80 16.43 -4.59
N PHE A 70 -1.51 15.66 -3.54
CA PHE A 70 -1.54 14.20 -3.61
C PHE A 70 -2.97 13.69 -3.82
N ARG A 71 -3.27 13.19 -5.02
CA ARG A 71 -4.48 12.38 -5.26
C ARG A 71 -4.10 10.92 -5.07
N THR A 72 -4.13 10.43 -3.83
CA THR A 72 -4.17 8.98 -3.65
C THR A 72 -5.45 8.47 -4.32
N PRO A 73 -5.37 7.60 -5.33
CA PRO A 73 -6.57 6.97 -5.84
C PRO A 73 -7.18 6.18 -4.70
N GLU A 74 -8.42 6.51 -4.32
CA GLU A 74 -9.15 5.68 -3.36
C GLU A 74 -9.09 4.22 -3.81
N PRO A 75 -8.92 3.27 -2.88
CA PRO A 75 -8.91 1.86 -3.22
C PRO A 75 -10.20 1.56 -3.98
N ARG A 76 -10.08 1.20 -5.26
CA ARG A 76 -11.23 0.82 -6.09
C ARG A 76 -11.94 -0.34 -5.37
N GLN A 77 -13.13 -0.10 -4.84
CA GLN A 77 -13.93 -1.16 -4.24
C GLN A 77 -14.21 -2.21 -5.32
N SER A 78 -13.55 -3.36 -5.25
CA SER A 78 -13.66 -4.43 -6.24
C SER A 78 -15.06 -5.04 -6.29
N SER A 79 -15.73 -5.07 -5.14
CA SER A 79 -17.10 -5.55 -5.01
C SER A 79 -18.07 -4.40 -4.77
N LYS A 80 -19.24 -4.45 -5.41
CA LYS A 80 -20.37 -3.58 -5.05
C LYS A 80 -20.62 -3.65 -3.55
N ARG A 81 -20.90 -2.49 -2.94
CA ARG A 81 -21.34 -2.42 -1.54
C ARG A 81 -22.51 -3.39 -1.33
N LYS A 82 -22.41 -4.24 -0.31
CA LYS A 82 -23.46 -5.19 0.07
C LYS A 82 -24.75 -4.43 0.41
N ARG A 83 -25.76 -4.45 -0.47
CA ARG A 83 -27.06 -3.81 -0.24
C ARG A 83 -27.89 -4.62 0.74
N GLY A 84 -28.38 -3.96 1.79
CA GLY A 84 -29.39 -4.47 2.73
C GLY A 84 -28.95 -5.64 3.61
N ARG A 85 -29.30 -5.59 4.91
CA ARG A 85 -29.07 -6.71 5.84
C ARG A 85 -30.19 -7.75 5.81
N VAL A 86 -31.41 -7.30 5.50
CA VAL A 86 -32.65 -8.09 5.60
C VAL A 86 -32.65 -9.27 4.62
N TYR A 87 -32.57 -8.99 3.30
CA TYR A 87 -32.58 -10.04 2.27
C TYR A 87 -31.44 -11.07 2.41
N ARG A 88 -30.29 -10.64 2.93
CA ARG A 88 -29.11 -11.51 3.14
C ARG A 88 -29.19 -12.35 4.43
N GLY A 89 -30.27 -12.20 5.20
CA GLY A 89 -30.46 -12.90 6.48
C GLY A 89 -29.40 -12.53 7.52
N LEU A 90 -28.88 -11.30 7.49
CA LEU A 90 -27.84 -10.82 8.43
C LEU A 90 -28.40 -10.00 9.58
N THR A 91 -29.72 -9.81 9.63
CA THR A 91 -30.44 -9.28 10.80
C THR A 91 -30.32 -10.26 11.98
N SER A 92 -30.64 -9.82 13.20
CA SER A 92 -30.64 -10.66 14.40
C SER A 92 -31.49 -11.93 14.22
N SER A 93 -32.73 -11.78 13.75
CA SER A 93 -33.65 -12.89 13.47
C SER A 93 -33.18 -13.73 12.28
N GLY A 94 -32.63 -13.10 11.22
CA GLY A 94 -32.10 -13.83 10.07
C GLY A 94 -30.87 -14.69 10.41
N LYS A 95 -29.98 -14.19 11.26
CA LYS A 95 -28.85 -14.95 11.79
C LYS A 95 -29.30 -16.10 12.68
N GLU A 96 -30.36 -15.90 13.47
CA GLU A 96 -30.97 -16.94 14.30
C GLU A 96 -31.57 -18.05 13.45
N MET A 97 -32.41 -17.71 12.47
CA MET A 97 -33.00 -18.66 11.52
C MET A 97 -31.94 -19.48 10.78
N ARG A 98 -30.83 -18.83 10.38
CA ARG A 98 -29.72 -19.50 9.70
C ARG A 98 -28.77 -20.27 10.64
N GLY A 99 -29.03 -20.29 11.95
CA GLY A 99 -28.14 -20.93 12.93
C GLY A 99 -26.79 -20.23 13.10
N LEU A 100 -26.62 -19.03 12.55
CA LEU A 100 -25.40 -18.23 12.62
C LEU A 100 -25.34 -17.35 13.87
N ARG A 101 -26.42 -17.28 14.65
CA ARG A 101 -26.43 -16.52 15.91
C ARG A 101 -25.65 -17.30 16.96
N LYS A 102 -24.48 -16.78 17.33
CA LYS A 102 -23.67 -17.33 18.43
C LYS A 102 -24.52 -17.37 19.69
N LYS A 103 -24.79 -18.55 20.25
CA LYS A 103 -25.40 -18.68 21.58
C LYS A 103 -24.46 -17.99 22.58
N ARG A 104 -24.90 -16.89 23.19
CA ARG A 104 -24.20 -16.32 24.35
C ARG A 104 -24.35 -17.36 25.47
N GLY A 105 -23.29 -18.09 25.80
CA GLY A 105 -23.29 -19.01 26.94
C GLY A 105 -22.68 -20.40 26.76
N LEU A 106 -22.24 -20.81 25.56
CA LEU A 106 -21.45 -22.04 25.42
C LEU A 106 -19.96 -21.77 25.70
N GLY A 107 -19.69 -21.19 26.87
CA GLY A 107 -18.42 -21.33 27.57
C GLY A 107 -18.54 -22.58 28.43
N LYS A 108 -17.60 -23.49 28.25
CA LYS A 108 -17.54 -24.83 28.83
C LYS A 108 -17.79 -24.84 30.36
N GLN A 109 -18.60 -25.79 30.84
CA GLN A 109 -18.33 -26.46 32.12
C GLN A 109 -17.42 -27.66 31.83
#